data_AF-H3SCN8-F1
#
_entry.id   AF-H3SCN8-F1
#
_cell.length_a   1.000
_cell.length_b   1.000
_cell.length_c   1.000
_cell.angle_alpha   90.00
_cell.angle_beta   90.00
_cell.angle_gamma   90.00
#
_symmetry.space_group_name_H-M   'P 1'
#
loop_
_entity.id
_entity.type
_entity.pdbx_description
1 polymer ?
#
loop_
_entity_poly.entity_id
_entity_poly.type
_entity_poly.pdbx_seq_one_letter_code
_entity_poly.pdbx_strand_id
1 'polypeptide(L)'
;MKTNLTEKEALLIAQEYKDKYEFYGQLTGEVRFYEKFSKNVKGFTAWLVIGKIETLSPEDDNEYEIVVSDETALVEYVIDINGFERYPHIEDGGLSEEEIKELFGDDNDLD
;
A
#
# COMPACT_ATOMS: atom_id res chain seq x y z
N MET A 1 -5.58 23.08 12.48
CA MET A 1 -5.26 21.65 12.57
C MET A 1 -3.78 21.51 12.24
N LYS A 2 -2.98 20.81 13.04
CA LYS A 2 -1.53 20.69 12.82
C LYS A 2 -1.23 19.24 12.44
N THR A 3 -0.80 19.03 11.21
CA THR A 3 -0.33 17.75 10.68
C THR A 3 1.19 17.66 10.84
N ASN A 4 1.73 16.45 10.86
CA ASN A 4 3.18 16.24 10.87
C ASN A 4 3.76 16.25 9.46
N LEU A 5 3.00 15.76 8.49
CA LEU A 5 3.32 15.84 7.07
C LEU A 5 2.57 17.00 6.41
N THR A 6 3.11 17.44 5.29
CA THR A 6 2.39 18.24 4.30
C THR A 6 1.77 17.34 3.24
N GLU A 7 0.79 17.87 2.51
CA GLU A 7 0.16 17.20 1.37
C GLU A 7 1.21 16.74 0.34
N LYS A 8 2.22 17.57 0.07
CA LYS A 8 3.31 17.27 -0.86
C LYS A 8 4.21 16.12 -0.37
N GLU A 9 4.47 16.06 0.93
CA GLU A 9 5.26 14.97 1.51
C GLU A 9 4.49 13.66 1.47
N ALA A 10 3.20 13.67 1.79
CA ALA A 10 2.34 12.49 1.66
C ALA A 10 2.27 11.99 0.20
N LEU A 11 2.11 12.88 -0.77
CA LEU A 11 2.15 12.53 -2.19
C LEU A 11 3.48 11.93 -2.61
N LEU A 12 4.60 12.48 -2.14
CA LEU A 12 5.94 11.96 -2.44
C LEU A 12 6.14 10.55 -1.86
N ILE A 13 5.77 10.33 -0.60
CA ILE A 13 5.83 9.02 0.04
C ILE A 13 4.99 7.99 -0.72
N ALA A 14 3.77 8.36 -1.12
CA ALA A 14 2.90 7.50 -1.90
C ALA A 14 3.49 7.19 -3.29
N GLN A 15 4.11 8.17 -3.95
CA GLN A 15 4.78 7.98 -5.24
C GLN A 15 5.97 7.01 -5.12
N GLU A 16 6.83 7.21 -4.11
CA GLU A 16 7.97 6.32 -3.85
C GLU A 16 7.51 4.89 -3.54
N TYR A 17 6.46 4.74 -2.74
CA TYR A 17 5.88 3.44 -2.44
C TYR A 17 5.29 2.77 -3.68
N LYS A 18 4.57 3.53 -4.50
CA LYS A 18 4.02 3.04 -5.76
C LYS A 18 5.11 2.54 -6.70
N ASP A 19 6.18 3.30 -6.85
CA ASP A 19 7.30 2.95 -7.73
C ASP A 19 8.06 1.72 -7.21
N LYS A 20 8.21 1.60 -5.89
CA LYS A 20 8.87 0.45 -5.23
C LYS A 20 8.12 -0.86 -5.44
N TYR A 21 6.79 -0.85 -5.39
CA TYR A 21 5.94 -2.04 -5.50
C TYR A 21 5.25 -2.17 -6.87
N GLU A 22 5.67 -1.36 -7.84
CA GLU A 22 5.24 -1.41 -9.24
C GLU A 22 3.71 -1.39 -9.45
N PHE A 23 2.94 -0.63 -8.66
CA PHE A 23 1.48 -0.58 -8.89
C PHE A 23 1.17 0.09 -10.22
N TYR A 24 0.23 -0.52 -10.95
CA TYR A 24 -0.34 0.01 -12.17
C TYR A 24 -1.16 1.29 -11.92
N GLY A 25 -1.29 2.12 -12.95
CA GLY A 25 -1.98 3.40 -12.89
C GLY A 25 -1.08 4.57 -12.50
N GLN A 26 -1.69 5.72 -12.24
CA GLN A 26 -1.02 6.98 -11.91
C GLN A 26 -1.68 7.63 -10.69
N LEU A 27 -0.89 8.30 -9.85
CA LEU A 27 -1.44 9.15 -8.79
C LEU A 27 -2.07 10.38 -9.43
N THR A 28 -3.28 10.75 -8.99
CA THR A 28 -4.02 11.89 -9.55
C THR A 28 -3.49 13.23 -9.04
N GLY A 29 -2.66 13.19 -7.99
CA GLY A 29 -2.25 14.36 -7.22
C GLY A 29 -3.28 14.80 -6.19
N GLU A 30 -4.46 14.16 -6.14
CA GLU A 30 -5.43 14.40 -5.09
C GLU A 30 -5.01 13.72 -3.79
N VAL A 31 -5.04 14.50 -2.71
CA VAL A 31 -4.62 14.08 -1.39
C VAL A 31 -5.62 14.60 -0.35
N ARG A 32 -6.06 13.73 0.56
CA ARG A 32 -7.05 14.05 1.59
C ARG A 32 -6.54 13.67 2.97
N PHE A 33 -6.61 14.59 3.93
CA PHE A 33 -6.23 14.32 5.32
C PHE A 33 -7.43 13.93 6.18
N TYR A 34 -7.24 12.92 7.03
CA TYR A 34 -8.23 12.42 7.97
C TYR A 34 -7.66 12.37 9.40
N GLU A 35 -8.28 13.11 10.32
CA GLU A 35 -7.91 13.12 11.75
C GLU A 35 -8.24 11.81 12.49
N LYS A 36 -9.24 11.09 11.99
CA LYS A 36 -9.79 9.87 12.60
C LYS A 36 -10.12 8.90 11.49
N PHE A 37 -9.11 8.18 11.03
CA PHE A 37 -9.23 7.31 9.87
C PHE A 37 -9.60 5.87 10.25
N SER A 38 -8.61 5.05 10.62
CA SER A 38 -8.79 3.63 10.93
C SER A 38 -7.91 3.22 12.10
N LYS A 39 -8.32 2.17 12.81
CA LYS A 39 -7.50 1.54 13.86
C LYS A 39 -6.24 0.85 13.34
N ASN A 40 -6.20 0.56 12.04
CA ASN A 40 -5.06 -0.07 11.37
C ASN A 40 -3.98 0.97 10.98
N VAL A 41 -4.21 2.26 11.23
CA VAL A 41 -3.22 3.33 11.00
C VAL A 41 -2.67 3.81 12.34
N LYS A 42 -1.35 3.82 12.48
CA LYS A 42 -0.73 4.33 13.70
C LYS A 42 -1.05 5.82 13.89
N GLY A 43 -1.53 6.17 15.08
CA GLY A 43 -1.98 7.52 15.42
C GLY A 43 -3.41 7.85 15.03
N PHE A 44 -4.11 6.96 14.31
CA PHE A 44 -5.45 7.17 13.74
C PHE A 44 -5.55 8.35 12.76
N THR A 45 -4.43 8.98 12.39
CA THR A 45 -4.35 10.09 11.44
C THR A 45 -3.70 9.65 10.14
N ALA A 46 -4.35 9.93 9.01
CA ALA A 46 -3.91 9.44 7.71
C ALA A 46 -4.05 10.49 6.62
N TRP A 47 -3.16 10.39 5.62
CA TRP A 47 -3.30 11.00 4.32
C TRP A 47 -3.70 9.92 3.32
N LEU A 48 -4.79 10.15 2.59
CA LEU A 48 -5.24 9.32 1.50
C LEU A 48 -4.77 9.96 0.21
N VAL A 49 -3.93 9.24 -0.53
CA VAL A 49 -3.43 9.67 -1.83
C VAL A 49 -4.14 8.85 -2.90
N ILE A 50 -4.86 9.53 -3.79
CA ILE A 50 -5.71 8.87 -4.78
C ILE A 50 -4.88 8.54 -6.02
N GLY A 51 -5.00 7.29 -6.47
CA GLY A 51 -4.49 6.82 -7.74
C GLY A 51 -5.61 6.32 -8.62
N LYS A 52 -5.39 6.37 -9.94
CA LYS A 52 -6.33 5.90 -10.95
C LYS A 52 -5.66 4.91 -11.88
N ILE A 53 -6.36 3.82 -12.17
CA ILE A 53 -5.96 2.85 -13.18
C ILE A 53 -6.71 3.21 -14.47
N GLU A 54 -5.97 3.50 -15.54
CA GLU A 54 -6.59 3.64 -16.86
C GLU A 54 -7.13 2.28 -17.29
N THR A 55 -8.45 2.18 -17.42
CA THR A 55 -9.10 1.02 -18.02
C THR A 55 -9.75 1.42 -19.34
N LEU A 56 -10.20 0.42 -20.09
CA LEU A 56 -10.90 0.63 -21.36
C LEU A 56 -12.30 1.24 -21.18
N SER A 57 -12.84 1.28 -19.95
CA SER A 57 -14.20 1.74 -19.65
C SER A 57 -14.16 2.98 -18.75
N PRO A 58 -14.54 4.17 -19.24
CA PRO A 58 -14.51 5.41 -18.47
C PRO A 58 -15.60 5.49 -17.39
N GLU A 59 -16.56 4.56 -17.37
CA GLU A 59 -17.67 4.54 -16.40
C GLU A 59 -17.32 3.81 -15.09
N ASP A 60 -16.20 3.08 -15.06
CA ASP A 60 -15.76 2.34 -13.88
C ASP A 60 -14.88 3.23 -12.99
N ASP A 61 -15.25 3.32 -11.72
CA ASP A 61 -14.52 4.07 -10.69
C ASP A 61 -13.24 3.29 -10.32
N ASN A 62 -12.22 3.41 -11.18
CA ASN A 62 -10.97 2.64 -11.12
C ASN A 62 -9.93 3.31 -10.22
N GLU A 63 -10.37 3.76 -9.05
CA GLU A 63 -9.53 4.45 -8.09
C GLU A 63 -9.01 3.49 -7.03
N TYR A 64 -7.75 3.69 -6.65
CA TYR A 64 -7.16 3.05 -5.47
C TYR A 64 -6.61 4.15 -4.56
N GLU A 65 -6.49 3.84 -3.29
CA GLU A 65 -6.07 4.81 -2.28
C GLU A 65 -4.84 4.30 -1.56
N ILE A 66 -3.74 5.07 -1.57
CA ILE A 66 -2.56 4.79 -0.75
C ILE A 66 -2.75 5.51 0.59
N VAL A 67 -2.74 4.74 1.67
CA VAL A 67 -2.94 5.26 3.04
C VAL A 67 -1.58 5.49 3.69
N VAL A 68 -1.23 6.77 3.86
CA VAL A 68 0.02 7.20 4.50
C VAL A 68 -0.29 7.66 5.94
N SER A 69 0.38 7.11 6.94
CA SER A 69 0.26 7.58 8.32
C SER A 69 0.92 8.95 8.47
N ASP A 70 0.15 9.92 9.00
CA ASP A 70 0.71 11.23 9.37
C ASP A 70 1.67 11.11 10.57
N GLU A 71 1.53 10.08 11.42
CA GLU A 71 2.41 9.90 12.57
C GLU A 71 3.77 9.30 12.19
N THR A 72 3.78 8.29 11.32
CA THR A 72 5.01 7.52 11.03
C THR A 72 5.70 7.90 9.73
N ALA A 73 5.03 8.64 8.85
CA ALA A 73 5.50 8.90 7.48
C ALA A 73 5.72 7.63 6.65
N LEU A 74 4.94 6.57 6.93
CA LEU A 74 4.96 5.30 6.21
C LEU A 74 3.60 5.00 5.60
N VAL A 75 3.61 4.22 4.52
CA VAL A 75 2.38 3.63 3.97
C VAL A 75 1.96 2.46 4.84
N GLU A 76 0.73 2.51 5.36
CA GLU A 76 0.15 1.47 6.22
C GLU A 76 -0.53 0.38 5.37
N TYR A 77 -1.18 0.76 4.27
CA TYR A 77 -1.78 -0.16 3.30
C TYR A 77 -2.27 0.60 2.05
N VAL A 78 -2.71 -0.15 1.05
CA VAL A 78 -3.41 0.34 -0.14
C VAL A 78 -4.84 -0.19 -0.11
N ILE A 79 -5.83 0.65 -0.39
CA ILE A 79 -7.21 0.23 -0.65
C ILE A 79 -7.33 0.03 -2.17
N ASP A 80 -7.54 -1.21 -2.61
CA ASP A 80 -7.67 -1.52 -4.02
C ASP A 80 -9.02 -1.03 -4.60
N ILE A 81 -9.17 -1.14 -5.93
CA ILE A 81 -10.38 -0.72 -6.66
C ILE A 81 -11.68 -1.41 -6.19
N ASN A 82 -11.58 -2.50 -5.43
CA ASN A 82 -12.72 -3.22 -4.87
C ASN A 82 -12.95 -2.88 -3.39
N GLY A 83 -12.18 -1.94 -2.83
CA GLY A 83 -12.25 -1.53 -1.44
C GLY A 83 -11.51 -2.45 -0.47
N PHE A 84 -10.67 -3.39 -0.93
CA PHE A 84 -9.92 -4.27 -0.05
C PHE A 84 -8.57 -3.67 0.34
N GLU A 85 -8.23 -3.78 1.62
CA GLU A 85 -6.89 -3.44 2.12
C GLU A 85 -5.86 -4.44 1.60
N ARG A 86 -4.75 -3.92 1.06
CA ARG A 86 -3.59 -4.66 0.57
C ARG A 86 -2.36 -4.17 1.31
N TYR A 87 -1.49 -5.10 1.68
CA TYR A 87 -0.25 -4.80 2.42
C TYR A 87 1.01 -5.23 1.66
N PRO A 88 1.33 -4.65 0.48
CA PRO A 88 2.46 -5.11 -0.34
C PRO A 88 3.84 -5.06 0.33
N HIS A 89 3.99 -4.26 1.39
CA HIS A 89 5.23 -4.17 2.17
C HIS A 89 5.32 -5.19 3.30
N ILE A 90 4.24 -5.90 3.62
CA ILE A 90 4.27 -7.03 4.52
C ILE A 90 4.60 -8.23 3.63
N GLU A 91 5.79 -8.78 3.78
CA GLU A 91 6.10 -10.10 3.23
C GLU A 91 5.04 -11.05 3.80
N ASP A 92 4.28 -11.69 2.90
CA ASP A 92 3.40 -12.78 3.30
C ASP A 92 4.29 -13.71 4.11
N GLY A 93 3.96 -13.95 5.38
CA GLY A 93 4.77 -14.75 6.31
C GLY A 93 4.84 -16.23 5.95
N GLY A 94 4.80 -16.54 4.65
CA GLY A 94 5.32 -17.76 4.10
C GLY A 94 6.80 -17.87 4.41
N LEU A 95 7.17 -19.11 4.68
CA LEU A 95 8.56 -19.51 4.89
C LEU A 95 9.39 -19.03 3.70
N SER A 96 10.55 -18.45 3.95
CA SER A 96 11.51 -18.15 2.89
C SER A 96 11.86 -19.45 2.12
N GLU A 97 12.40 -19.33 0.90
CA GLU A 97 12.84 -20.53 0.17
C GLU A 97 13.85 -21.37 0.97
N GLU A 98 14.67 -20.71 1.79
CA GLU A 98 15.57 -21.36 2.74
C GLU A 98 14.83 -22.08 3.86
N GLU A 99 13.82 -21.44 4.47
CA GLU A 99 13.00 -22.06 5.52
C GLU A 99 12.16 -23.24 4.97
N ILE A 100 11.67 -23.15 3.73
CA ILE A 100 11.00 -24.25 3.03
C ILE A 100 11.99 -25.41 2.83
N LYS A 101 13.22 -25.12 2.42
CA LYS A 101 14.25 -26.15 2.20
C LYS A 101 14.67 -26.84 3.51
N GLU A 102 14.76 -26.10 4.60
CA GLU A 102 15.04 -26.66 5.94
C GLU A 102 13.89 -27.53 6.48
N LEU A 103 12.64 -27.18 6.16
CA LEU A 103 11.46 -27.90 6.67
C LEU A 103 11.09 -29.13 5.86
N PHE A 104 11.25 -29.09 4.54
CA PHE A 104 10.83 -30.18 3.66
C PHE A 104 11.98 -31.07 3.18
N GLY A 105 13.23 -30.64 3.34
CA GLY A 105 14.39 -31.38 2.86
C GLY A 105 14.41 -31.52 1.34
N ASP A 106 15.60 -31.61 0.76
CA ASP A 106 15.75 -31.99 -0.65
C ASP A 106 15.55 -33.52 -0.75
N ASP A 107 14.36 -34.04 -0.43
CA ASP A 107 14.02 -35.46 -0.65
C ASP A 107 13.75 -35.67 -2.16
N ASN A 108 14.81 -35.49 -2.94
CA ASN A 108 14.93 -35.87 -4.34
C ASN A 108 15.91 -37.05 -4.48
N ASP A 109 15.86 -37.99 -3.52
CA ASP A 109 16.37 -39.35 -3.71
C ASP A 109 15.18 -40.25 -4.14
N LEU A 110 14.67 -40.02 -5.35
CA LEU A 110 13.90 -41.04 -6.07
C LEU A 110 14.88 -41.88 -6.89
N ASP A 111 15.30 -42.99 -6.28
CA ASP A 111 16.02 -44.12 -6.90
C ASP A 111 15.11 -44.87 -7.91
#